data_AF-A0A925BGS0-F1
#
_entry.id   AF-A0A925BGS0-F1
#
_cell.length_a   1.000
_cell.length_b   1.000
_cell.length_c   1.000
_cell.angle_alpha   90.00
_cell.angle_beta   90.00
_cell.angle_gamma   90.00
#
_symmetry.space_group_name_H-M   'P 1'
#
loop_
_entity.id
_entity.type
_entity.pdbx_description
1 polymer ?
#
loop_
_entity_poly.entity_id
_entity_poly.type
_entity_poly.pdbx_seq_one_letter_code
_entity_poly.pdbx_strand_id
1 'polypeptide(L)'
;YHILQVTEETTEVDAVHLRHVLLATSEEAQTVLSRLQAGEDFAAVAREVSRDLSAAGSGGDSLMIASNGQARGAYTVEQMVVPIADAVFAADVNEGDIIGPLETEFGFLVIQIESLGLREPNPERLQLFLDDFMQRWEAAETRGTSVQRSEAWQSFVPSDPLPSDVDEQLATVDTLIAEAAAS
;
A
#
# COMPACT_ATOMS: atom_id res chain seq x y z
N TYR A 1 -19.80 -13.58 15.91
CA TYR A 1 -20.23 -12.56 14.93
C TYR A 1 -19.68 -11.23 15.39
N HIS A 2 -18.67 -10.69 14.71
CA HIS A 2 -18.21 -9.33 14.97
C HIS A 2 -18.37 -8.54 13.67
N ILE A 3 -19.25 -7.56 13.73
CA ILE A 3 -19.47 -6.56 12.69
C ILE A 3 -18.39 -5.52 12.92
N LEU A 4 -17.53 -5.34 11.91
CA LEU A 4 -16.53 -4.28 11.89
C LEU A 4 -16.99 -3.24 10.87
N GLN A 5 -17.15 -2.00 11.33
CA GLN A 5 -17.45 -0.86 10.48
C GLN A 5 -16.13 -0.32 9.92
N VAL A 6 -15.98 -0.38 8.60
CA VAL A 6 -14.88 0.20 7.84
C VAL A 6 -15.01 1.73 7.89
N THR A 7 -13.98 2.43 8.38
CA THR A 7 -14.03 3.89 8.54
C THR A 7 -13.49 4.69 7.36
N GLU A 8 -12.80 4.07 6.39
CA GLU A 8 -12.59 4.67 5.07
C GLU A 8 -12.12 3.62 4.05
N GLU A 9 -12.83 3.59 2.93
CA GLU A 9 -12.67 2.69 1.80
C GLU A 9 -12.13 3.53 0.64
N THR A 10 -10.82 3.54 0.42
CA THR A 10 -10.27 4.22 -0.76
C THR A 10 -10.12 3.21 -1.88
N THR A 11 -11.09 3.22 -2.80
CA THR A 11 -11.20 2.36 -3.99
C THR A 11 -10.22 2.72 -5.11
N GLU A 12 -9.32 3.68 -4.89
CA GLU A 12 -8.37 4.17 -5.88
C GLU A 12 -6.94 4.01 -5.35
N VAL A 13 -6.11 3.25 -6.05
CA VAL A 13 -4.69 3.11 -5.71
C VAL A 13 -3.91 4.06 -6.60
N ASP A 14 -3.35 5.12 -6.02
CA ASP A 14 -2.46 6.01 -6.73
C ASP A 14 -1.26 5.22 -7.29
N ALA A 15 -1.02 5.40 -8.58
CA ALA A 15 0.09 4.81 -9.30
C ALA A 15 0.91 5.91 -9.97
N VAL A 16 2.21 5.74 -9.96
CA VAL A 16 3.14 6.69 -10.56
C VAL A 16 3.95 5.97 -11.61
N HIS A 17 3.96 6.52 -12.82
CA HIS A 17 4.86 6.13 -13.88
C HIS A 17 6.08 7.02 -13.81
N LEU A 18 7.25 6.40 -13.77
CA LEU A 18 8.53 7.10 -13.67
C LEU A 18 9.59 6.39 -14.47
N ARG A 19 10.68 7.10 -14.71
CA ARG A 19 11.91 6.56 -15.29
C ARG A 19 13.07 6.78 -14.34
N HIS A 20 14.02 5.86 -14.30
CA HIS A 20 15.19 5.95 -13.42
C HIS A 20 16.53 5.85 -14.15
N VAL A 21 17.56 6.38 -13.49
CA VAL A 21 18.98 6.18 -13.82
C VAL A 21 19.68 5.67 -12.58
N LEU A 22 20.44 4.59 -12.73
CA LEU A 22 21.29 4.02 -11.66
C LEU A 22 22.75 4.43 -11.84
N LEU A 23 23.36 4.96 -10.80
CA LEU A 23 24.72 5.53 -10.80
C LEU A 23 25.57 4.92 -9.69
N ALA A 24 26.89 4.95 -9.84
CA ALA A 24 27.79 4.33 -8.87
C ALA A 24 27.96 5.18 -7.61
N THR A 25 27.97 6.51 -7.78
CA THR A 25 28.34 7.44 -6.71
C THR A 25 27.37 8.60 -6.58
N SER A 26 27.34 9.21 -5.40
CA SER A 26 26.54 10.40 -5.12
C SER A 26 26.97 11.59 -5.99
N GLU A 27 28.26 11.73 -6.28
CA GLU A 27 28.80 12.81 -7.12
C GLU A 27 28.32 12.70 -8.58
N GLU A 28 28.29 11.48 -9.13
CA GLU A 28 27.70 11.21 -10.45
C GLU A 28 26.20 11.56 -10.45
N ALA A 29 25.48 11.16 -9.40
CA ALA A 29 24.06 11.47 -9.27
C ALA A 29 23.77 12.96 -9.17
N GLN A 30 24.59 13.72 -8.44
CA GLN A 30 24.46 15.16 -8.35
C GLN A 30 24.75 15.86 -9.69
N THR A 31 25.71 15.32 -10.45
CA THR A 31 26.03 15.82 -11.80
C THR A 31 24.86 15.57 -12.75
N VAL A 32 24.29 14.37 -12.73
CA VAL A 32 23.10 14.01 -13.51
C VAL A 32 21.91 14.88 -13.13
N LEU A 33 21.64 15.06 -11.85
CA LEU A 33 20.56 15.92 -11.38
C LEU A 33 20.70 17.35 -11.93
N SER A 34 21.92 17.90 -11.91
CA SER A 34 22.21 19.24 -12.44
C SER A 34 21.98 19.33 -13.95
N ARG A 35 22.35 18.29 -14.72
CA ARG A 35 22.11 18.19 -16.16
C ARG A 35 20.62 18.17 -16.49
N LEU A 36 19.86 17.35 -15.77
CA LEU A 36 18.42 17.22 -15.98
C LEU A 36 17.67 18.50 -15.58
N GLN A 37 18.08 19.16 -14.48
CA GLN A 37 17.55 20.46 -14.08
C GLN A 37 17.89 21.58 -15.08
N ALA A 38 18.99 21.45 -15.83
CA ALA A 38 19.32 22.34 -16.94
C ALA A 38 18.48 22.08 -18.21
N GLY A 39 17.59 21.08 -18.18
CA GLY A 39 16.67 20.75 -19.27
C GLY A 39 17.23 19.75 -20.28
N GLU A 40 18.31 19.03 -19.93
CA GLU A 40 18.81 17.95 -20.77
C GLU A 40 17.82 16.77 -20.82
N ASP A 41 17.74 16.10 -21.97
CA ASP A 41 16.84 14.97 -22.15
C ASP A 41 17.24 13.79 -21.26
N PHE A 42 16.32 13.35 -20.41
CA PHE A 42 16.56 12.25 -19.47
C PHE A 42 16.97 10.97 -20.18
N ALA A 43 16.38 10.67 -21.33
CA ALA A 43 16.69 9.46 -22.06
C ALA A 43 18.11 9.50 -22.64
N ALA A 44 18.59 10.65 -23.10
CA ALA A 44 19.99 10.83 -23.50
C ALA A 44 20.95 10.60 -22.32
N VAL A 45 20.69 11.24 -21.17
CA VAL A 45 21.52 11.08 -19.96
C VAL A 45 21.52 9.62 -19.50
N ALA A 46 20.35 8.98 -19.43
CA ALA A 46 20.23 7.58 -19.02
C ALA A 46 21.03 6.64 -19.92
N ARG A 47 21.01 6.83 -21.25
CA ARG A 47 21.80 6.00 -22.19
C ARG A 47 23.31 6.18 -22.00
N GLU A 48 23.73 7.37 -21.60
CA GLU A 48 25.15 7.69 -21.44
C GLU A 48 25.73 7.14 -20.13
N VAL A 49 25.01 7.32 -19.02
CA VAL A 49 25.59 7.13 -17.68
C VAL A 49 24.91 6.05 -16.84
N SER A 50 23.75 5.52 -17.24
CA SER A 50 23.07 4.50 -16.44
C SER A 50 23.88 3.21 -16.38
N ARG A 51 24.06 2.69 -15.17
CA ARG A 51 24.65 1.37 -14.92
C ARG A 51 23.64 0.23 -15.05
N ASP A 52 22.36 0.56 -15.00
CA ASP A 52 21.30 -0.38 -15.32
C ASP A 52 21.22 -0.53 -16.85
N LEU A 53 21.53 -1.73 -17.35
CA LEU A 53 21.54 -2.07 -18.77
C LEU A 53 20.16 -1.94 -19.41
N SER A 54 19.08 -2.15 -18.63
CA SER A 54 17.72 -1.94 -19.11
C SER A 54 17.50 -0.46 -19.37
N ALA A 55 17.73 0.38 -18.35
CA ALA A 55 17.59 1.82 -18.44
C ALA A 55 18.55 2.45 -19.47
N ALA A 56 19.78 1.94 -19.61
CA ALA A 56 20.73 2.39 -20.62
C ALA A 56 20.29 2.03 -22.05
N GLY A 57 19.52 0.96 -22.24
CA GLY A 57 19.00 0.56 -23.55
C GLY A 57 17.77 1.35 -23.98
N SER A 58 16.86 1.63 -23.05
CA SER A 58 15.59 2.32 -23.33
C SER A 58 15.66 3.84 -23.18
N GLY A 59 16.65 4.38 -22.47
CA GLY A 59 16.70 5.79 -22.10
C GLY A 59 15.92 6.08 -20.81
N GLY A 60 16.16 5.26 -19.80
CA GLY A 60 15.38 5.14 -18.58
C GLY A 60 14.49 3.91 -18.66
N ASP A 61 14.51 3.04 -17.65
CA ASP A 61 13.51 1.96 -17.55
C ASP A 61 12.21 2.59 -17.03
N SER A 62 11.11 2.34 -17.73
CA SER A 62 9.80 2.87 -17.32
C SER A 62 9.23 1.94 -16.26
N LEU A 63 9.13 2.47 -15.05
CA LEU A 63 8.66 1.79 -13.86
C LEU A 63 7.32 2.40 -13.45
N MET A 64 6.31 1.55 -13.27
CA MET A 64 5.06 1.92 -12.64
C MET A 64 5.09 1.43 -11.19
N ILE A 65 4.91 2.31 -10.21
CA ILE A 65 4.82 1.98 -8.78
C ILE A 65 3.44 2.40 -8.28
N ALA A 66 2.72 1.46 -7.66
CA ALA A 66 1.45 1.72 -7.00
C ALA A 66 1.65 1.92 -5.48
N SER A 67 0.79 2.71 -4.85
CA SER A 67 0.83 3.04 -3.42
C SER A 67 0.67 1.82 -2.51
N ASN A 68 0.17 0.71 -3.03
CA ASN A 68 0.14 -0.59 -2.35
C ASN A 68 1.46 -1.39 -2.42
N GLY A 69 2.55 -0.76 -2.87
CA GLY A 69 3.89 -1.36 -2.95
C GLY A 69 4.12 -2.22 -4.21
N GLN A 70 3.18 -2.26 -5.16
CA GLN A 70 3.37 -3.03 -6.40
C GLN A 70 4.13 -2.22 -7.45
N ALA A 71 5.23 -2.78 -7.95
CA ALA A 71 5.97 -2.23 -9.09
C ALA A 71 5.80 -3.09 -10.36
N ARG A 72 5.88 -2.46 -11.53
CA ARG A 72 5.96 -3.10 -12.86
C ARG A 72 6.95 -2.34 -13.75
N GLY A 73 7.89 -3.04 -14.35
CA GLY A 73 8.92 -2.50 -15.24
C GLY A 73 9.79 -3.63 -15.79
N ALA A 74 10.75 -3.33 -16.66
CA ALA A 74 11.66 -4.36 -17.16
C ALA A 74 12.61 -4.88 -16.07
N TYR A 75 12.91 -4.04 -15.07
CA TYR A 75 13.71 -4.40 -13.91
C TYR A 75 13.06 -3.93 -12.61
N THR A 76 12.44 -4.87 -11.87
CA THR A 76 11.82 -4.61 -10.57
C THR A 76 12.53 -5.42 -9.49
N VAL A 77 13.54 -4.83 -8.84
CA VAL A 77 14.12 -5.38 -7.61
C VAL A 77 13.50 -4.64 -6.43
N GLU A 78 12.94 -5.38 -5.47
CA GLU A 78 12.27 -4.78 -4.30
C GLU A 78 13.14 -3.74 -3.59
N GLN A 79 14.44 -4.00 -3.48
CA GLN A 79 15.42 -3.11 -2.86
C GLN A 79 15.62 -1.77 -3.60
N MET A 80 15.23 -1.68 -4.88
CA MET A 80 15.19 -0.42 -5.63
C MET A 80 13.82 0.25 -5.53
N VAL A 81 12.75 -0.53 -5.49
CA VAL A 81 11.36 -0.04 -5.50
C VAL A 81 10.99 0.65 -4.19
N VAL A 82 11.39 0.09 -3.04
CA VAL A 82 11.08 0.64 -1.70
C VAL A 82 11.54 2.10 -1.54
N PRO A 83 12.83 2.44 -1.74
CA PRO A 83 13.29 3.83 -1.58
C PRO A 83 12.66 4.78 -2.61
N ILE A 84 12.31 4.29 -3.80
CA ILE A 84 11.60 5.10 -4.79
C ILE A 84 10.17 5.37 -4.32
N ALA A 85 9.43 4.34 -3.92
CA ALA A 85 8.06 4.46 -3.45
C ALA A 85 7.97 5.44 -2.26
N ASP A 86 8.87 5.28 -1.28
CA ASP A 86 8.92 6.19 -0.12
C ASP A 86 9.17 7.64 -0.56
N ALA A 87 10.11 7.88 -1.48
CA ALA A 87 10.40 9.23 -1.95
C ALA A 87 9.27 9.85 -2.78
N VAL A 88 8.58 9.05 -3.60
CA VAL A 88 7.51 9.48 -4.50
C VAL A 88 6.21 9.73 -3.73
N PHE A 89 5.85 8.87 -2.78
CA PHE A 89 4.60 8.99 -2.01
C PHE A 89 4.73 9.84 -0.76
N ALA A 90 5.96 10.10 -0.25
CA ALA A 90 6.16 11.06 0.83
C ALA A 90 6.23 12.52 0.34
N ALA A 91 6.48 12.73 -0.96
CA ALA A 91 6.53 14.06 -1.56
C ALA A 91 5.26 14.32 -2.38
N ASP A 92 4.75 15.55 -2.35
CA ASP A 92 3.70 16.02 -3.27
C ASP A 92 4.31 16.20 -4.67
N VAL A 93 4.49 15.08 -5.38
CA VAL A 93 5.14 15.04 -6.70
C VAL A 93 4.16 15.37 -7.82
N ASN A 94 4.67 16.00 -8.88
CA ASN A 94 3.94 16.32 -10.10
C ASN A 94 4.59 15.65 -11.32
N GLU A 95 3.85 15.59 -12.41
CA GLU A 95 4.39 15.12 -13.69
C GLU A 95 5.60 15.97 -14.12
N GLY A 96 6.67 15.30 -14.51
CA GLY A 96 7.94 15.92 -14.90
C GLY A 96 8.91 16.16 -13.73
N ASP A 97 8.48 16.01 -12.48
CA ASP A 97 9.36 16.21 -11.32
C ASP A 97 10.52 15.22 -11.31
N ILE A 98 11.65 15.70 -10.80
CA ILE A 98 12.89 14.92 -10.70
C ILE A 98 13.22 14.77 -9.22
N ILE A 99 13.39 13.52 -8.79
CA ILE A 99 13.61 13.16 -7.39
C ILE A 99 14.94 12.38 -7.28
N GLY A 100 15.69 12.69 -6.23
CA GLY A 100 16.98 12.08 -5.93
C GLY A 100 18.06 13.12 -5.64
N PRO A 101 19.30 12.68 -5.39
CA PRO A 101 19.77 11.28 -5.41
C PRO A 101 19.18 10.44 -4.28
N LEU A 102 18.67 9.24 -4.59
CA LEU A 102 18.21 8.25 -3.62
C LEU A 102 19.29 7.19 -3.44
N GLU A 103 19.71 6.94 -2.20
CA GLU A 103 20.70 5.91 -1.89
C GLU A 103 20.04 4.53 -1.84
N THR A 104 20.66 3.56 -2.50
CA THR A 104 20.24 2.16 -2.53
C THR A 104 21.44 1.22 -2.40
N GLU A 105 21.20 -0.06 -2.14
CA GLU A 105 22.28 -1.06 -2.10
C GLU A 105 23.03 -1.23 -3.42
N PHE A 106 22.46 -0.79 -4.54
CA PHE A 106 23.06 -0.86 -5.87
C PHE A 106 23.79 0.42 -6.29
N GLY A 107 23.72 1.48 -5.48
CA GLY A 107 24.25 2.80 -5.78
C GLY A 107 23.20 3.89 -5.62
N PHE A 108 23.28 4.92 -6.46
CA PHE A 108 22.41 6.10 -6.37
C PHE A 108 21.41 6.15 -7.52
N LEU A 109 20.15 6.43 -7.20
CA LEU A 109 19.08 6.57 -8.16
C LEU A 109 18.68 8.03 -8.33
N VAL A 110 18.49 8.43 -9.59
CA VAL A 110 17.79 9.67 -9.95
C VAL A 110 16.59 9.27 -10.77
N ILE A 111 15.41 9.76 -10.39
CA ILE A 111 14.15 9.41 -11.02
C ILE A 111 13.47 10.64 -11.60
N GLN A 112 12.66 10.44 -12.63
CA GLN A 112 11.76 11.44 -13.16
C GLN A 112 10.35 10.88 -13.28
N ILE A 113 9.36 11.64 -12.83
CA ILE A 113 7.96 11.29 -12.93
C ILE A 113 7.47 11.54 -14.36
N GLU A 114 6.96 10.52 -15.02
CA GLU A 114 6.38 10.60 -16.36
C GLU A 114 4.89 10.94 -16.31
N SER A 115 4.14 10.25 -15.45
CA SER A 115 2.72 10.53 -15.24
C SER A 115 2.21 10.04 -13.88
N LEU A 116 1.14 10.66 -13.41
CA LEU A 116 0.37 10.22 -12.25
C LEU A 116 -0.92 9.55 -12.75
N GLY A 117 -1.23 8.35 -12.23
CA GLY A 117 -2.39 7.58 -12.66
C GLY A 117 -3.13 6.95 -11.49
N LEU A 118 -4.42 6.67 -11.68
CA LEU A 118 -5.22 5.87 -10.75
C LEU A 118 -5.24 4.43 -11.27
N ARG A 119 -4.99 3.47 -10.37
CA ARG A 119 -5.14 2.05 -10.69
C ARG A 119 -6.29 1.47 -9.90
N GLU A 120 -7.30 0.94 -10.61
CA GLU A 120 -8.22 -0.02 -10.02
C GLU A 120 -7.42 -1.29 -9.63
N PRO A 121 -7.47 -1.75 -8.37
CA PRO A 121 -6.80 -2.98 -7.96
C PRO A 121 -7.22 -4.15 -8.85
N ASN A 122 -6.27 -4.98 -9.28
CA ASN A 122 -6.61 -6.26 -9.88
C ASN A 122 -7.38 -7.09 -8.84
N PRO A 123 -8.62 -7.56 -9.10
CA PRO A 123 -9.45 -8.27 -8.13
C PRO A 123 -8.73 -9.45 -7.45
N GLU A 124 -7.93 -10.21 -8.20
CA GLU A 124 -7.19 -11.35 -7.65
C GLU A 124 -6.05 -10.92 -6.70
N ARG A 125 -5.42 -9.78 -6.98
CA ARG A 125 -4.35 -9.23 -6.11
C ARG A 125 -4.92 -8.55 -4.87
N LEU A 126 -6.13 -8.00 -4.95
CA LEU A 126 -6.84 -7.47 -3.79
C LEU A 126 -7.11 -8.59 -2.78
N GLN A 127 -7.56 -9.75 -3.25
CA GLN A 127 -7.81 -10.92 -2.40
C GLN A 127 -6.53 -11.35 -1.65
N LEU A 128 -5.41 -11.47 -2.37
CA LEU A 128 -4.12 -11.87 -1.79
C LEU A 128 -3.59 -10.85 -0.77
N PHE A 129 -3.81 -9.55 -1.02
CA PHE A 129 -3.40 -8.49 -0.11
C PHE A 129 -4.24 -8.51 1.18
N LEU A 130 -5.55 -8.68 1.07
CA LEU A 130 -6.44 -8.78 2.23
C LEU A 130 -6.05 -9.98 3.10
N ASP A 131 -5.74 -11.12 2.49
CA ASP A 131 -5.31 -12.31 3.20
C ASP A 131 -3.99 -12.08 3.97
N ASP A 132 -2.97 -11.50 3.33
CA ASP A 132 -1.68 -11.20 3.97
C ASP A 132 -1.82 -10.16 5.10
N PHE A 133 -2.57 -9.09 4.84
CA PHE A 133 -2.84 -8.04 5.83
C PHE A 133 -3.52 -8.60 7.08
N MET A 134 -4.55 -9.42 6.89
CA MET A 134 -5.28 -10.04 8.01
C MET A 134 -4.37 -10.96 8.83
N GLN A 135 -3.50 -11.73 8.17
CA GLN A 135 -2.57 -12.63 8.85
C GLN A 135 -1.53 -11.86 9.69
N ARG A 136 -1.04 -10.74 9.16
CA ARG A 136 -0.09 -9.85 9.85
C ARG A 136 -0.73 -9.12 11.02
N TRP A 137 -1.94 -8.61 10.84
CA TRP A 137 -2.71 -7.95 11.90
C TRP A 137 -3.02 -8.92 13.04
N GLU A 138 -3.48 -10.13 12.73
CA GLU A 138 -3.72 -11.17 13.73
C GLU A 138 -2.42 -11.53 14.49
N ALA A 139 -1.31 -11.71 13.76
CA ALA A 139 -0.01 -11.98 14.38
C ALA A 139 0.51 -10.82 15.25
N ALA A 140 0.09 -9.58 14.99
CA ALA A 140 0.41 -8.40 15.78
C ALA A 140 -0.47 -8.30 17.03
N GLU A 141 -1.77 -8.53 16.90
CA GLU A 141 -2.75 -8.39 17.98
C GLU A 141 -2.67 -9.55 19.01
N THR A 142 -2.40 -10.76 18.54
CA THR A 142 -2.28 -11.96 19.40
C THR A 142 -1.02 -11.93 20.28
N ARG A 143 -0.09 -10.99 20.03
CA ARG A 143 1.13 -10.83 20.82
C ARG A 143 0.94 -10.10 22.16
N GLY A 144 -0.23 -9.53 22.44
CA GLY A 144 -0.41 -8.64 23.60
C GLY A 144 -1.66 -8.80 24.48
N THR A 145 -2.73 -9.48 24.03
CA THR A 145 -4.06 -9.21 24.62
C THR A 145 -4.65 -10.37 25.43
N SER A 146 -4.82 -10.16 26.73
CA SER A 146 -5.66 -10.97 27.62
C SER A 146 -7.13 -10.59 27.40
N VAL A 147 -7.91 -11.46 26.75
CA VAL A 147 -9.35 -11.24 26.51
C VAL A 147 -10.11 -11.26 27.83
N GLN A 148 -10.60 -10.10 28.29
CA GLN A 148 -11.54 -10.00 29.40
C GLN A 148 -12.97 -10.10 28.84
N ARG A 149 -13.66 -11.22 29.10
CA ARG A 149 -15.10 -11.36 28.81
C ARG A 149 -15.88 -10.72 29.97
N SER A 150 -16.70 -9.72 29.70
CA SER A 150 -17.64 -9.18 30.69
C SER A 150 -19.07 -9.54 30.33
N GLU A 151 -19.89 -9.79 31.35
CA GLU A 151 -21.31 -10.18 31.21
C GLU A 151 -22.24 -8.96 31.03
N ALA A 152 -21.68 -7.78 30.76
CA ALA A 152 -22.43 -6.52 30.64
C ALA A 152 -23.53 -6.56 29.56
N TRP A 153 -23.40 -7.48 28.58
CA TRP A 153 -24.38 -7.69 27.51
C TRP A 153 -25.77 -8.12 28.01
N GLN A 154 -25.86 -8.76 29.19
CA GLN A 154 -27.14 -9.21 29.75
C GLN A 154 -28.11 -8.04 30.02
N SER A 155 -27.59 -6.85 30.34
CA SER A 155 -28.40 -5.66 30.63
C SER A 155 -29.03 -5.00 29.40
N PHE A 156 -28.57 -5.36 28.20
CA PHE A 156 -29.05 -4.81 26.93
C PHE A 156 -30.01 -5.74 26.19
N VAL A 157 -30.34 -6.90 26.77
CA VAL A 157 -31.33 -7.81 26.20
C VAL A 157 -32.73 -7.22 26.43
N PRO A 158 -33.49 -6.89 25.37
CA PRO A 158 -34.84 -6.34 25.51
C PRO A 158 -35.76 -7.38 26.17
N SER A 159 -36.55 -6.94 27.16
CA SER A 159 -37.53 -7.79 27.83
C SER A 159 -38.96 -7.68 27.28
N ASP A 160 -39.21 -6.72 26.37
CA ASP A 160 -40.50 -6.50 25.70
C ASP A 160 -40.33 -5.58 24.46
N PRO A 161 -40.83 -5.94 23.26
CA PRO A 161 -41.38 -7.25 22.91
C PRO A 161 -40.28 -8.31 22.92
N LEU A 162 -40.62 -9.52 23.38
CA LEU A 162 -39.73 -10.65 23.24
C LEU A 162 -39.55 -10.98 21.76
N PRO A 163 -38.42 -11.58 21.37
CA PRO A 163 -38.22 -12.06 20.01
C PRO A 163 -39.40 -12.90 19.48
N SER A 164 -40.06 -13.72 20.30
CA SER A 164 -41.27 -14.46 19.89
C SER A 164 -42.51 -13.61 19.65
N ASP A 165 -42.61 -12.42 20.26
CA ASP A 165 -43.71 -11.47 20.02
C ASP A 165 -43.61 -10.84 18.62
N VAL A 166 -42.42 -10.91 18.00
CA VAL A 166 -42.15 -10.42 16.63
C VAL A 166 -42.16 -11.57 15.61
N ASP A 167 -41.63 -12.74 15.97
CA ASP A 167 -41.61 -13.94 15.12
C ASP A 167 -41.63 -15.23 15.97
N GLU A 168 -42.69 -16.05 15.84
CA GLU A 168 -42.85 -17.29 16.60
C GLU A 168 -41.67 -18.28 16.42
N GLN A 169 -40.93 -18.22 15.30
CA GLN A 169 -39.76 -19.06 15.08
C GLN A 169 -38.60 -18.75 16.05
N LEU A 170 -38.65 -17.60 16.72
CA LEU A 170 -37.65 -17.14 17.68
C LEU A 170 -37.96 -17.53 19.13
N ALA A 171 -39.00 -18.33 19.38
CA ALA A 171 -39.35 -18.80 20.74
C ALA A 171 -38.21 -19.55 21.46
N THR A 172 -37.28 -20.15 20.70
CA THR A 172 -36.08 -20.79 21.27
C THR A 172 -35.07 -19.77 21.82
N VAL A 173 -35.04 -18.55 21.26
CA VAL A 173 -34.17 -17.45 21.71
C VAL A 173 -34.66 -16.91 23.05
N ASP A 174 -35.97 -16.84 23.26
CA ASP A 174 -36.56 -16.40 24.53
C ASP A 174 -36.18 -17.33 25.68
N THR A 175 -36.11 -18.64 25.41
CA THR A 175 -35.66 -19.63 26.39
C THR A 175 -34.20 -19.40 26.79
N LEU A 176 -33.33 -19.12 25.80
CA LEU A 176 -31.92 -18.82 26.05
C LEU A 176 -31.71 -17.50 26.79
N ILE A 177 -32.56 -16.50 26.52
CA ILE A 177 -32.56 -15.23 27.25
C ILE A 177 -32.97 -15.46 28.71
N ALA A 178 -34.00 -16.27 28.96
CA ALA A 178 -34.44 -16.60 30.31
C ALA A 178 -33.40 -17.42 31.10
N GLU A 179 -32.72 -18.36 30.44
CA GLU A 179 -31.61 -19.13 31.04
C GLU A 179 -30.40 -18.26 31.35
N ALA A 180 -30.03 -17.35 30.45
CA ALA A 180 -28.92 -16.43 30.64
C ALA A 180 -29.19 -15.38 31.74
N ALA A 181 -30.45 -14.98 31.93
CA ALA A 181 -30.85 -14.07 33.01
C ALA A 181 -30.94 -14.74 34.40
N ALA A 182 -30.93 -16.08 34.46
CA ALA A 182 -30.99 -16.86 35.70
C ALA A 182 -29.60 -17.35 36.18
N SER A 183 -28.55 -17.13 35.37
CA SER A 183 -27.14 -17.42 35.64
C SER A 183 -26.43 -16.23 36.25
#